data_AF-A0A8X6RL18-F1
#
_entry.id   AF-A0A8X6RL18-F1
#
_cell.length_a   1.000
_cell.length_b   1.000
_cell.length_c   1.000
_cell.angle_alpha   90.00
_cell.angle_beta   90.00
_cell.angle_gamma   90.00
#
_symmetry.space_group_name_H-M   'P 1'
#
loop_
_entity.id
_entity.type
_entity.pdbx_description
1 polymer ?
#
loop_
_entity_poly.entity_id
_entity_poly.type
_entity_poly.pdbx_seq_one_letter_code
_entity_poly.pdbx_strand_id
1 'polypeptide(L)'
;MQVSPVPDSDEVCPPVCARIPECSCVSSINLKIGSRSQYTLTKSEIKNRICQSEDYNEESVKSLLEGILKERQEARELKERQETRAYELERLRLSNATETVSVSSADLEGQGVNRRVNLKDLVPKFDAKNADINLFFEIFERQAIKEKVAEDRWVSQLIPLLPIEIAEIVAKEPLEKSDDYPT
;
A
#
# COMPACT_ATOMS: atom_id res chain seq x y z
N MET A 1 -59.31 56.92 -36.52
CA MET A 1 -58.51 56.92 -37.76
C MET A 1 -57.13 57.45 -37.41
N GLN A 2 -56.09 56.75 -37.84
CA GLN A 2 -54.71 56.84 -37.36
C GLN A 2 -54.05 58.19 -37.64
N VAL A 3 -53.19 58.63 -36.72
CA VAL A 3 -52.26 59.76 -36.88
C VAL A 3 -50.88 59.16 -37.17
N SER A 4 -50.25 59.58 -38.26
CA SER A 4 -48.88 59.26 -38.68
C SER A 4 -47.83 59.87 -37.73
N PRO A 5 -46.54 59.44 -37.76
CA PRO A 5 -45.61 60.10 -38.69
C PRO A 5 -44.49 59.21 -39.29
N VAL A 6 -44.08 59.58 -40.50
CA VAL A 6 -42.77 59.36 -41.16
C VAL A 6 -41.81 60.44 -40.59
N PRO A 7 -40.50 60.20 -40.31
CA PRO A 7 -39.56 59.75 -41.31
C PRO A 7 -38.52 58.68 -40.92
N ASP A 8 -38.31 57.82 -41.92
CA ASP A 8 -37.06 57.15 -42.25
C ASP A 8 -35.96 58.21 -42.43
N SER A 9 -35.08 58.31 -41.44
CA SER A 9 -33.74 58.90 -41.57
C SER A 9 -32.81 58.10 -40.67
N ASP A 10 -32.76 56.78 -40.90
CA ASP A 10 -31.59 56.02 -40.51
C ASP A 10 -30.42 56.55 -41.36
N GLU A 11 -29.61 57.43 -40.76
CA GLU A 11 -28.28 57.78 -41.25
C GLU A 11 -27.43 56.50 -41.24
N VAL A 12 -27.62 55.67 -42.26
CA VAL A 12 -26.65 54.69 -42.69
C VAL A 12 -25.41 55.49 -43.07
N CYS A 13 -24.38 55.42 -42.22
CA CYS A 13 -23.11 56.06 -42.50
C CYS A 13 -22.62 55.55 -43.87
N PRO A 14 -22.38 56.43 -44.86
CA PRO A 14 -21.93 56.00 -46.18
C PRO A 14 -20.67 55.14 -46.06
N PRO A 15 -20.47 54.12 -46.91
CA PRO A 15 -19.34 53.18 -46.82
C PRO A 15 -17.95 53.84 -46.99
N VAL A 16 -17.93 55.15 -47.25
CA VAL A 16 -16.73 55.99 -47.39
C VAL A 16 -16.09 56.35 -46.04
N CYS A 17 -16.83 56.27 -44.92
CA CYS A 17 -16.29 56.67 -43.60
C CYS A 17 -15.32 55.67 -42.96
N ALA A 18 -15.16 54.46 -43.50
CA ALA A 18 -14.26 53.44 -42.97
C ALA A 18 -12.75 53.76 -43.07
N ARG A 19 -12.38 54.89 -43.71
CA ARG A 19 -10.98 55.34 -43.84
C ARG A 19 -10.69 56.71 -43.18
N ILE A 20 -11.63 57.28 -42.44
CA ILE A 20 -11.44 58.57 -41.75
C ILE A 20 -11.32 58.30 -40.25
N PRO A 21 -10.14 58.50 -39.62
CA PRO A 21 -9.92 58.15 -38.22
C PRO A 21 -10.73 58.99 -37.21
N GLU A 22 -11.40 60.06 -37.66
CA GLU A 22 -12.16 60.99 -36.81
C GLU A 22 -13.64 61.14 -37.22
N CYS A 23 -14.29 60.08 -37.72
CA CYS A 23 -15.74 60.12 -37.92
C CYS A 23 -16.47 60.13 -36.56
N SER A 24 -17.39 61.08 -36.35
CA SER A 24 -18.26 61.17 -35.16
C SER A 24 -19.07 59.89 -34.89
N CYS A 25 -19.27 59.08 -35.94
CA CYS A 25 -19.94 57.79 -35.90
C CYS A 25 -19.17 56.71 -35.11
N VAL A 26 -17.83 56.80 -35.01
CA VAL A 26 -16.99 55.83 -34.28
C VAL A 26 -17.16 55.96 -32.76
N SER A 27 -17.46 57.18 -32.28
CA SER A 27 -17.71 57.48 -30.88
C SER A 27 -18.92 56.72 -30.31
N SER A 28 -19.96 56.54 -31.13
CA SER A 28 -21.20 55.86 -30.73
C SER A 28 -21.07 54.34 -30.64
N ILE A 29 -20.14 53.74 -31.40
CA ILE A 29 -19.92 52.29 -31.41
C ILE A 29 -19.13 51.86 -30.16
N ASN A 30 -18.15 52.67 -29.74
CA ASN A 30 -17.37 52.40 -28.53
C ASN A 30 -18.18 52.49 -27.23
N LEU A 31 -19.31 53.21 -27.22
CA LEU A 31 -20.18 53.30 -26.04
C LEU A 31 -21.00 52.01 -25.81
N LYS A 32 -21.14 51.15 -26.83
CA LYS A 32 -22.01 49.95 -26.75
C LYS A 32 -21.29 48.64 -26.42
N ILE A 33 -19.96 48.62 -26.47
CA ILE A 33 -19.14 47.41 -26.19
C ILE A 33 -18.38 47.52 -24.85
N GLY A 34 -18.52 48.65 -24.14
CA GLY A 34 -17.74 48.96 -22.94
C GLY A 34 -18.47 48.87 -21.59
N SER A 35 -19.73 48.44 -21.53
CA SER A 35 -20.43 48.29 -20.23
C SER A 35 -20.05 46.97 -19.57
N ARG A 36 -18.81 46.88 -19.06
CA ARG A 36 -18.45 45.88 -18.04
C ARG A 36 -19.32 46.17 -16.82
N SER A 37 -20.47 45.53 -16.76
CA SER A 37 -21.38 45.77 -15.65
C SER A 37 -20.70 45.35 -14.35
N GLN A 38 -20.62 46.30 -13.44
CA GLN A 38 -20.18 46.06 -12.07
C GLN A 38 -21.32 45.41 -11.29
N TYR A 39 -21.62 44.16 -11.59
CA TYR A 39 -22.57 43.38 -10.80
C TYR A 39 -21.89 42.95 -9.49
N THR A 40 -21.91 43.79 -8.46
CA THR A 40 -21.54 43.39 -7.10
C THR A 40 -22.79 42.86 -6.38
N LEU A 41 -23.28 41.68 -6.77
CA LEU A 41 -24.34 41.05 -6.00
C LEU A 41 -23.76 40.37 -4.75
N THR A 42 -24.39 40.66 -3.62
CA THR A 42 -24.18 39.95 -2.37
C THR A 42 -24.73 38.53 -2.46
N LYS A 43 -24.19 37.62 -1.64
CA LYS A 43 -24.66 36.22 -1.55
C LYS A 43 -26.17 36.12 -1.32
N SER A 44 -26.73 37.02 -0.50
CA SER A 44 -28.17 37.11 -0.23
C SER A 44 -28.98 37.48 -1.46
N GLU A 45 -28.51 38.43 -2.27
CA GLU A 45 -29.20 38.85 -3.50
C GLU A 45 -29.17 37.75 -4.56
N ILE A 46 -28.06 37.02 -4.66
CA ILE A 46 -27.95 35.86 -5.56
C ILE A 46 -28.90 34.75 -5.11
N LYS A 47 -28.89 34.40 -3.82
CA LYS A 47 -29.80 33.39 -3.26
C LYS A 47 -31.26 33.74 -3.55
N ASN A 48 -31.64 35.00 -3.33
CA ASN A 48 -33.02 35.43 -3.54
C ASN A 48 -33.44 35.29 -5.00
N ARG A 49 -32.59 35.71 -5.95
CA ARG A 49 -32.86 35.57 -7.38
C ARG A 49 -32.99 34.11 -7.83
N ILE A 50 -32.16 33.22 -7.30
CA ILE A 50 -32.24 31.78 -7.61
C ILE A 50 -33.53 31.19 -7.05
N CYS A 51 -33.88 31.48 -5.79
CA CYS A 51 -35.07 30.92 -5.16
C CYS A 51 -36.39 31.46 -5.73
N GLN A 52 -36.37 32.62 -6.40
CA GLN A 52 -37.54 33.21 -7.07
C GLN A 52 -37.72 32.76 -8.52
N SER A 53 -36.74 32.05 -9.10
CA SER A 53 -36.82 31.55 -10.47
C SER A 53 -37.84 30.42 -10.59
N GLU A 54 -38.63 30.42 -11.66
CA GLU A 54 -39.59 29.34 -11.96
C GLU A 54 -38.89 27.99 -12.22
N ASP A 55 -37.63 28.02 -12.67
CA ASP A 55 -36.82 26.83 -12.94
C ASP A 55 -36.21 26.23 -11.66
N TYR A 56 -36.29 26.92 -10.53
CA TYR A 56 -35.74 26.45 -9.26
C TYR A 56 -36.72 25.50 -8.56
N ASN A 57 -36.40 24.20 -8.59
CA ASN A 57 -37.11 23.18 -7.83
C ASN A 57 -36.31 22.79 -6.57
N GLU A 58 -36.75 23.29 -5.41
CA GLU A 58 -36.09 23.05 -4.13
C GLU A 58 -36.00 21.56 -3.77
N GLU A 59 -37.05 20.79 -4.05
CA GLU A 59 -37.11 19.35 -3.76
C GLU A 59 -36.12 18.56 -4.63
N SER A 60 -35.99 18.95 -5.90
CA SER A 60 -35.01 18.36 -6.82
C SER A 60 -33.57 18.65 -6.38
N VAL A 61 -33.29 19.89 -5.97
CA VAL A 61 -31.94 20.28 -5.47
C VAL A 61 -31.62 19.57 -4.15
N LYS A 62 -32.59 19.45 -3.25
CA LYS A 62 -32.44 18.69 -2.00
C LYS A 62 -32.18 17.22 -2.27
N SER A 63 -32.96 16.59 -3.14
CA SER A 63 -32.77 15.19 -3.53
C SER A 63 -31.39 14.94 -4.14
N LEU A 64 -30.92 15.84 -5.01
CA LEU A 64 -29.58 15.75 -5.59
C LEU A 64 -28.49 15.84 -4.51
N LEU A 65 -28.64 16.78 -3.57
CA LEU A 65 -27.69 16.94 -2.46
C LEU A 65 -27.67 15.70 -1.55
N GLU A 66 -28.85 15.17 -1.21
CA GLU A 66 -28.97 13.94 -0.42
C GLU A 66 -28.34 12.74 -1.12
N GLY A 67 -28.52 12.61 -2.44
CA GLY A 67 -27.87 11.60 -3.25
C GLY A 67 -26.34 11.68 -3.17
N ILE A 68 -25.78 12.88 -3.36
CA ILE A 68 -24.32 13.11 -3.28
C ILE A 68 -23.79 12.81 -1.87
N LEU A 69 -24.51 13.20 -0.83
CA LEU A 69 -24.11 12.92 0.55
C LEU A 69 -24.13 11.42 0.86
N LYS A 70 -25.19 10.73 0.43
CA LYS A 70 -25.34 9.29 0.59
C LYS A 70 -24.24 8.53 -0.15
N GLU A 71 -23.98 8.86 -1.42
CA GLU A 71 -22.93 8.23 -2.21
C GLU A 71 -21.55 8.41 -1.56
N ARG A 72 -21.23 9.62 -1.07
CA ARG A 72 -19.96 9.87 -0.36
C ARG A 72 -19.87 9.10 0.95
N GLN A 73 -20.99 8.92 1.65
CA GLN A 73 -21.02 8.13 2.87
C GLN A 73 -20.80 6.64 2.58
N GLU A 74 -21.53 6.09 1.62
CA GLU A 74 -21.39 4.70 1.18
C GLU A 74 -19.99 4.41 0.63
N ALA A 75 -19.38 5.35 -0.10
CA ALA A 75 -18.00 5.24 -0.57
C ALA A 75 -17.00 5.18 0.57
N ARG A 76 -17.20 5.97 1.64
CA ARG A 76 -16.36 5.91 2.85
C ARG A 76 -16.51 4.56 3.57
N GLU A 77 -17.74 4.10 3.76
CA GLU A 77 -18.01 2.80 4.41
C GLU A 77 -17.49 1.61 3.59
N LEU A 78 -17.63 1.67 2.26
CA LEU A 78 -17.11 0.64 1.37
C LEU A 78 -15.59 0.58 1.44
N LYS A 79 -14.93 1.75 1.45
CA LYS A 79 -13.47 1.84 1.60
C LYS A 79 -13.02 1.25 2.94
N GLU A 80 -13.67 1.59 4.04
CA GLU A 80 -13.36 1.04 5.37
C GLU A 80 -13.56 -0.49 5.43
N ARG A 81 -14.65 -1.00 4.85
CA ARG A 81 -14.87 -2.46 4.73
C ARG A 81 -13.80 -3.13 3.87
N GLN A 82 -13.38 -2.48 2.78
CA GLN A 82 -12.32 -3.00 1.92
C GLN A 82 -10.97 -3.03 2.64
N GLU A 83 -10.62 -1.96 3.36
CA GLU A 83 -9.40 -1.89 4.18
C GLU A 83 -9.42 -2.92 5.30
N THR A 84 -10.56 -3.10 5.97
CA THR A 84 -10.75 -4.12 7.02
C THR A 84 -10.54 -5.53 6.45
N ARG A 85 -11.20 -5.86 5.33
CA ARG A 85 -11.03 -7.15 4.65
C ARG A 85 -9.60 -7.36 4.15
N ALA A 86 -8.96 -6.31 3.63
CA ALA A 86 -7.57 -6.38 3.18
C ALA A 86 -6.62 -6.64 4.35
N TYR A 87 -6.84 -5.99 5.49
CA TYR A 87 -6.09 -6.23 6.71
C TYR A 87 -6.28 -7.65 7.25
N GLU A 88 -7.52 -8.16 7.27
CA GLU A 88 -7.79 -9.55 7.67
C GLU A 88 -7.14 -10.57 6.74
N LEU A 89 -7.20 -10.34 5.42
CA LEU A 89 -6.53 -11.18 4.44
C LEU A 89 -5.00 -11.14 4.61
N GLU A 90 -4.42 -9.98 4.90
CA GLU A 90 -2.98 -9.87 5.14
C GLU A 90 -2.57 -10.56 6.44
N ARG A 91 -3.38 -10.43 7.50
CA ARG A 91 -3.17 -11.16 8.75
C ARG A 91 -3.23 -12.67 8.53
N LEU A 92 -4.19 -13.15 7.74
CA LEU A 92 -4.30 -14.56 7.34
C LEU A 92 -3.14 -15.01 6.44
N ARG A 93 -2.65 -14.15 5.54
CA ARG A 93 -1.46 -14.47 4.72
C ARG A 93 -0.22 -14.63 5.58
N LEU A 94 -0.02 -13.76 6.57
CA LEU A 94 1.11 -13.87 7.48
C LEU A 94 0.98 -15.11 8.37
N SER A 95 -0.20 -15.39 8.93
CA SER A 95 -0.44 -16.63 9.69
C SER A 95 -0.25 -17.86 8.81
N ASN A 96 -0.80 -17.88 7.60
CA ASN A 96 -0.64 -18.99 6.67
C ASN A 96 0.77 -19.09 6.11
N ALA A 97 1.55 -18.01 6.04
CA ALA A 97 2.97 -18.07 5.67
C ALA A 97 3.77 -18.71 6.79
N THR A 98 3.51 -18.33 8.06
CA THR A 98 4.09 -19.03 9.20
C THR A 98 3.63 -20.49 9.28
N GLU A 99 2.38 -20.76 8.91
CA GLU A 99 1.82 -22.10 8.88
C GLU A 99 2.24 -22.88 7.64
N THR A 100 2.56 -22.32 6.47
CA THR A 100 3.06 -23.09 5.32
C THR A 100 4.55 -23.41 5.47
N VAL A 101 5.29 -22.55 6.18
CA VAL A 101 6.55 -22.96 6.82
C VAL A 101 6.29 -24.10 7.83
N SER A 102 5.16 -24.09 8.53
CA SER A 102 4.71 -25.17 9.44
C SER A 102 4.03 -26.39 8.78
N VAL A 103 3.53 -26.31 7.54
CA VAL A 103 2.71 -27.34 6.84
C VAL A 103 3.57 -28.10 5.85
N SER A 104 4.71 -27.52 5.45
CA SER A 104 5.90 -28.33 5.14
C SER A 104 6.37 -29.17 6.34
N SER A 105 5.82 -28.93 7.55
CA SER A 105 6.07 -29.68 8.78
C SER A 105 4.80 -30.33 9.38
N ALA A 106 3.63 -30.30 8.70
CA ALA A 106 2.37 -30.86 9.25
C ALA A 106 2.16 -32.35 8.90
N ASP A 107 3.21 -33.04 8.45
CA ASP A 107 3.33 -34.49 8.57
C ASP A 107 3.99 -34.88 9.92
N LEU A 108 4.01 -33.96 10.89
CA LEU A 108 4.56 -34.14 12.24
C LEU A 108 3.66 -33.51 13.31
N GLU A 109 2.34 -33.72 13.21
CA GLU A 109 1.45 -33.53 14.36
C GLU A 109 1.84 -34.54 15.45
N GLY A 110 2.57 -34.09 16.46
CA GLY A 110 2.91 -34.91 17.62
C GLY A 110 4.14 -34.52 18.44
N GLN A 111 4.87 -33.46 18.09
CA GLN A 111 5.97 -33.01 18.95
C GLN A 111 6.09 -31.49 18.87
N GLY A 112 5.98 -30.85 20.03
CA GLY A 112 5.95 -29.39 20.17
C GLY A 112 7.07 -28.70 19.39
N VAL A 113 6.85 -27.41 19.12
CA VAL A 113 7.68 -26.42 18.41
C VAL A 113 9.19 -26.52 18.73
N ASN A 114 9.79 -27.63 18.36
CA ASN A 114 11.21 -27.84 18.23
C ASN A 114 11.43 -27.53 16.77
N ARG A 115 11.62 -26.24 16.48
CA ARG A 115 12.47 -25.88 15.35
C ARG A 115 13.71 -26.75 15.56
N ARG A 116 13.88 -27.81 14.76
CA ARG A 116 14.99 -28.75 14.93
C ARG A 116 16.24 -27.96 14.57
N VAL A 117 16.78 -27.23 15.54
CA VAL A 117 17.99 -26.46 15.37
C VAL A 117 19.08 -27.50 15.16
N ASN A 118 19.61 -27.59 13.94
CA ASN A 118 20.66 -28.55 13.67
C ASN A 118 21.95 -27.99 14.26
N LEU A 119 22.67 -28.81 15.00
CA LEU A 119 23.89 -28.40 15.67
C LEU A 119 24.96 -27.90 14.69
N LYS A 120 24.94 -28.42 13.45
CA LYS A 120 25.76 -27.96 12.32
C LYS A 120 25.59 -26.48 11.95
N ASP A 121 24.42 -25.89 12.28
CA ASP A 121 24.11 -24.49 11.99
C ASP A 121 24.53 -23.58 13.16
N LEU A 122 24.77 -24.16 14.35
CA LEU A 122 25.14 -23.44 15.57
C LEU A 122 26.63 -23.52 15.91
N VAL A 123 27.28 -24.62 15.52
CA VAL A 123 28.69 -24.89 15.81
C VAL A 123 29.48 -24.67 14.51
N PRO A 124 30.54 -23.85 14.54
CA PRO A 124 31.39 -23.68 13.37
C PRO A 124 32.10 -25.00 13.04
N LYS A 125 32.42 -25.24 11.76
CA LYS A 125 33.21 -26.41 11.35
C LYS A 125 34.58 -26.41 12.03
N PHE A 126 35.05 -27.59 12.41
CA PHE A 126 36.35 -27.76 13.02
C PHE A 126 37.46 -27.45 12.01
N ASP A 127 38.38 -26.57 12.41
CA ASP A 127 39.58 -26.22 11.64
C ASP A 127 40.81 -26.73 12.38
N ALA A 128 41.36 -27.86 11.93
CA ALA A 128 42.52 -28.51 12.55
C ALA A 128 43.79 -27.63 12.60
N LYS A 129 43.86 -26.53 11.83
CA LYS A 129 45.03 -25.64 11.81
C LYS A 129 44.97 -24.55 12.87
N ASN A 130 43.75 -24.11 13.22
CA ASN A 130 43.53 -22.89 14.00
C ASN A 130 42.66 -23.10 15.25
N ALA A 131 41.94 -24.22 15.35
CA ALA A 131 41.03 -24.50 16.45
C ALA A 131 41.60 -25.55 17.41
N ASP A 132 41.49 -25.29 18.71
CA ASP A 132 41.72 -26.28 19.75
C ASP A 132 40.58 -27.31 19.73
N ILE A 133 40.95 -28.59 19.65
CA ILE A 133 40.01 -29.71 19.57
C ILE A 133 39.16 -29.82 20.85
N ASN A 134 39.72 -29.55 22.02
CA ASN A 134 38.99 -29.64 23.29
C ASN A 134 37.93 -28.54 23.38
N LEU A 135 38.31 -27.31 23.00
CA LEU A 135 37.40 -26.17 22.96
C LEU A 135 36.26 -26.39 21.96
N PHE A 136 36.55 -27.01 20.81
CA PHE A 136 35.54 -27.36 19.82
C PHE A 136 34.51 -28.35 20.41
N PHE A 137 34.96 -29.40 21.10
CA PHE A 137 34.07 -30.37 21.75
C PHE A 137 33.24 -29.75 22.88
N GLU A 138 33.83 -28.86 23.69
CA GLU A 138 33.10 -28.16 24.74
C GLU A 138 31.98 -27.27 24.17
N ILE A 139 32.25 -26.56 23.07
CA ILE A 139 31.25 -25.75 22.36
C ILE A 139 30.15 -26.65 21.78
N PHE A 140 30.52 -27.78 21.18
CA PHE A 140 29.59 -28.75 20.64
C PHE A 140 28.66 -29.31 21.72
N GLU A 141 29.22 -29.81 22.82
CA GLU A 141 28.50 -30.40 23.95
C GLU A 141 27.54 -29.39 24.59
N ARG A 142 28.03 -28.17 24.86
CA ARG A 142 27.20 -27.10 25.43
C ARG A 142 25.99 -26.78 24.58
N GLN A 143 26.16 -26.79 23.26
CA GLN A 143 25.08 -26.51 22.31
C GLN A 143 24.14 -27.71 22.14
N ALA A 144 24.66 -28.94 22.18
CA ALA A 144 23.84 -30.15 22.19
C ALA A 144 22.94 -30.23 23.43
N ILE A 145 23.49 -29.93 24.61
CA ILE A 145 22.74 -29.87 25.88
C ILE A 145 21.69 -28.75 25.83
N LYS A 146 22.07 -27.56 25.35
CA LYS A 146 21.17 -26.41 25.27
C LYS A 146 19.97 -26.65 24.36
N GLU A 147 20.19 -27.31 23.22
CA GLU A 147 19.14 -27.68 22.26
C GLU A 147 18.48 -29.02 22.60
N LYS A 148 18.81 -29.62 23.75
CA LYS A 148 18.26 -30.91 24.24
C LYS A 148 18.35 -32.02 23.19
N VAL A 149 19.47 -32.09 22.49
CA VAL A 149 19.75 -33.15 21.50
C VAL A 149 20.01 -34.45 22.27
N ALA A 150 19.29 -35.51 21.92
CA ALA A 150 19.50 -36.83 22.50
C ALA A 150 20.91 -37.38 22.17
N GLU A 151 21.58 -37.98 23.16
CA GLU A 151 22.99 -38.41 23.08
C GLU A 151 23.25 -39.41 21.94
N ASP A 152 22.27 -40.28 21.62
CA ASP A 152 22.32 -41.22 20.49
C ASP A 152 22.50 -40.50 19.13
N ARG A 153 22.15 -39.22 19.06
CA ARG A 153 22.28 -38.39 17.85
C ARG A 153 23.54 -37.55 17.84
N TRP A 154 24.32 -37.46 18.92
CA TRP A 154 25.48 -36.57 18.99
C TRP A 154 26.53 -36.90 17.94
N VAL A 155 26.91 -38.18 17.81
CA VAL A 155 27.89 -38.62 16.80
C VAL A 155 27.41 -38.28 15.38
N SER A 156 26.13 -38.51 15.08
CA SER A 156 25.56 -38.20 13.75
C SER A 156 25.57 -36.69 13.43
N GLN A 157 25.46 -35.84 14.46
CA GLN A 157 25.50 -34.37 14.32
C GLN A 157 26.94 -33.83 14.30
N LEU A 158 27.89 -34.58 14.87
CA LEU A 158 29.30 -34.23 14.94
C LEU A 158 30.04 -34.49 13.63
N ILE A 159 29.80 -35.63 12.97
CA ILE A 159 30.49 -36.03 11.72
C ILE A 159 30.54 -34.91 10.65
N PRO A 160 29.43 -34.20 10.36
CA PRO A 160 29.43 -33.13 9.34
C PRO A 160 30.23 -31.88 9.71
N LEU A 161 30.58 -31.72 10.99
CA LEU A 161 31.37 -30.60 11.51
C LEU A 161 32.87 -30.84 11.44
N LEU A 162 33.29 -32.10 11.25
CA LEU A 162 34.68 -32.49 11.18
C LEU A 162 35.21 -32.40 9.73
N PRO A 163 36.51 -32.12 9.54
CA PRO A 163 37.20 -32.37 8.29
C PRO A 163 37.02 -33.81 7.83
N ILE A 164 36.97 -34.00 6.51
CA ILE A 164 36.68 -35.30 5.86
C ILE A 164 37.65 -36.37 6.33
N GLU A 165 38.91 -36.02 6.52
CA GLU A 165 39.96 -36.95 6.96
C GLU A 165 39.65 -37.57 8.32
N ILE A 166 39.09 -36.78 9.25
CA ILE A 166 38.71 -37.23 10.59
C ILE A 166 37.36 -37.95 10.55
N ALA A 167 36.40 -37.41 9.79
CA ALA A 167 35.08 -38.02 9.60
C ALA A 167 35.17 -39.45 9.04
N GLU A 168 36.11 -39.70 8.10
CA GLU A 168 36.36 -41.02 7.55
C GLU A 168 36.93 -42.01 8.57
N ILE A 169 37.76 -41.54 9.51
CA ILE A 169 38.30 -42.38 10.58
C ILE A 169 37.17 -42.79 11.53
N VAL A 170 36.37 -41.81 11.98
CA VAL A 170 35.21 -42.03 12.87
C VAL A 170 34.18 -42.95 12.21
N ALA A 171 33.91 -42.80 10.92
CA ALA A 171 32.94 -43.63 10.20
C ALA A 171 33.41 -45.07 9.94
N LYS A 172 34.72 -45.33 9.97
CA LYS A 172 35.31 -46.67 9.79
C LYS A 172 35.50 -47.41 11.12
N GLU A 173 35.26 -46.75 12.26
CA GLU A 173 35.41 -47.35 13.58
C GLU A 173 34.16 -48.17 13.97
N PRO A 174 34.29 -49.48 14.26
CA PRO A 174 33.15 -50.30 14.67
C PRO A 174 32.71 -49.94 16.10
N LEU A 175 31.39 -49.85 16.32
CA LEU A 175 30.75 -49.51 17.60
C LEU A 175 31.22 -50.37 18.80
N GLU A 176 31.79 -51.54 18.53
CA GLU A 176 32.19 -52.56 19.51
C GLU A 176 33.52 -52.28 20.23
N LYS A 177 34.22 -51.17 19.93
CA LYS A 177 35.49 -50.80 20.59
C LYS A 177 35.42 -49.60 21.54
N SER A 178 34.23 -49.05 21.80
CA SER A 178 34.08 -47.84 22.64
C SER A 178 34.38 -48.05 24.14
N ASP A 179 34.42 -49.30 24.62
CA ASP A 179 34.59 -49.63 26.05
C ASP A 179 36.05 -49.81 26.50
N ASP A 180 37.04 -49.71 25.61
CA ASP A 180 38.45 -50.02 25.94
C ASP A 180 39.36 -48.77 26.06
N TYR A 181 38.77 -47.61 26.37
CA TYR A 181 39.54 -46.41 26.71
C TYR A 181 39.82 -46.39 28.23
N PRO A 182 41.09 -46.53 28.66
CA PRO A 182 41.43 -46.40 30.07
C PRO A 182 41.14 -44.97 30.54
N THR A 183 40.39 -44.88 31.64
CA THR A 183 40.08 -43.66 32.40
C THR A 183 41.32 -43.03 33.03
#